data_AF-A0A172UCF9-F1
#
_entry.id   AF-A0A172UCF9-F1
#
_cell.length_a   1.000
_cell.length_b   1.000
_cell.length_c   1.000
_cell.angle_alpha   90.00
_cell.angle_beta   90.00
_cell.angle_gamma   90.00
#
_symmetry.space_group_name_H-M   'P 1'
#
loop_
_entity.id
_entity.type
_entity.pdbx_description
1 polymer ?
#
loop_
_entity_poly.entity_id
_entity_poly.type
_entity_poly.pdbx_seq_one_letter_code
_entity_poly.pdbx_strand_id
1 'polypeptide(L)'
;MNKRLLILSIVALIGSQTVSADWDPELEATAAVERAAAQRAEQARQQQAQQMLDAAKAKAKREVMDDKRKALGAAAQGKSDAEVDRLYQARTRQNQQEAERLSAEARAALSSGQGAAAVKQVTGKTLQELENMSDAEADALTQALEKKYGQ
;
A
#
# COMPACT_ATOMS: atom_id res chain seq x y z
N MET A 1 79.35 -16.33 5.82
CA MET A 1 79.01 -16.88 4.48
C MET A 1 78.09 -18.08 4.68
N ASN A 2 77.09 -18.24 3.81
CA ASN A 2 76.42 -19.51 3.51
C ASN A 2 75.27 -19.94 4.44
N LYS A 3 74.04 -19.55 4.06
CA LYS A 3 72.81 -20.41 3.99
C LYS A 3 71.52 -19.59 3.84
N ARG A 4 71.51 -18.31 4.23
CA ARG A 4 70.28 -17.47 4.16
C ARG A 4 70.00 -16.88 2.77
N LEU A 5 71.01 -16.78 1.92
CA LEU A 5 70.88 -16.23 0.56
C LEU A 5 70.36 -17.23 -0.49
N LEU A 6 70.24 -18.51 -0.15
CA LEU A 6 69.81 -19.54 -1.11
C LEU A 6 68.31 -19.87 -1.02
N ILE A 7 67.65 -19.54 0.10
CA ILE A 7 66.22 -19.83 0.32
C ILE A 7 65.31 -18.75 -0.28
N LEU A 8 65.77 -17.49 -0.30
CA LEU A 8 65.02 -16.37 -0.90
C LEU A 8 64.98 -16.41 -2.43
N SER A 9 65.89 -17.15 -3.07
CA SER A 9 65.92 -17.31 -4.53
C SER A 9 64.93 -18.35 -5.07
N ILE A 10 64.39 -19.24 -4.22
CA ILE A 10 63.48 -20.31 -4.65
C ILE A 10 62.01 -19.87 -4.59
N VAL A 11 61.64 -19.00 -3.65
CA VAL A 11 60.25 -18.49 -3.56
C VAL A 11 59.90 -17.54 -4.72
N ALA A 12 60.89 -16.82 -5.26
CA ALA A 12 60.70 -15.98 -6.44
C ALA A 12 60.51 -16.79 -7.75
N LEU A 13 60.90 -18.06 -7.78
CA LEU A 13 60.78 -18.91 -8.98
C LEU A 13 59.43 -19.64 -9.08
N ILE A 14 58.60 -19.61 -8.03
CA ILE A 14 57.27 -20.24 -8.02
C ILE A 14 56.16 -19.20 -8.34
N GLY A 15 56.44 -17.90 -8.20
CA GLY A 15 55.49 -16.82 -8.49
C GLY A 15 55.22 -16.57 -9.98
N SER A 16 55.96 -17.22 -10.88
CA SER A 16 55.78 -17.14 -12.34
C SER A 16 55.16 -18.41 -12.92
N GLN A 17 54.37 -19.14 -12.14
CA GLN A 17 53.30 -19.91 -12.75
C GLN A 17 52.17 -18.93 -13.02
N THR A 18 52.32 -18.20 -14.13
CA THR A 18 51.18 -17.71 -14.88
C THR A 18 50.26 -18.90 -15.11
N VAL A 19 49.27 -19.09 -14.23
CA VAL A 19 47.99 -19.65 -14.64
C VAL A 19 47.36 -18.61 -15.57
N SER A 20 47.98 -18.46 -16.73
CA SER A 20 47.47 -17.82 -17.93
C SER A 20 47.22 -18.96 -18.92
N ALA A 21 46.56 -20.01 -18.44
CA ALA A 21 46.44 -21.26 -19.17
C ALA A 21 45.26 -21.25 -20.16
N ASP A 22 44.46 -20.18 -20.23
CA ASP A 22 43.52 -19.92 -21.34
C ASP A 22 42.84 -18.56 -21.19
N TRP A 23 43.60 -17.48 -20.95
CA TRP A 23 43.02 -16.15 -21.06
C TRP A 23 43.06 -15.74 -22.53
N ASP A 24 41.97 -16.04 -23.25
CA ASP A 24 41.80 -15.65 -24.64
C ASP A 24 41.07 -14.29 -24.70
N PRO A 25 41.77 -13.20 -25.08
CA PRO A 25 41.18 -11.87 -25.16
C PRO A 25 40.06 -11.76 -26.19
N GLU A 26 40.03 -12.62 -27.22
CA GLU A 26 38.95 -12.60 -28.22
C GLU A 26 37.66 -13.21 -27.64
N LEU A 27 37.79 -14.26 -26.83
CA LEU A 27 36.69 -14.87 -26.08
C LEU A 27 36.11 -13.94 -25.01
N GLU A 28 36.96 -13.19 -24.30
CA GLU A 28 36.46 -12.17 -23.35
C GLU A 28 35.86 -10.95 -24.05
N ALA A 29 36.40 -10.53 -25.21
CA ALA A 29 35.81 -9.45 -25.99
C ALA A 29 34.40 -9.81 -26.49
N THR A 30 34.23 -11.04 -27.00
CA THR A 30 32.91 -11.54 -27.43
C THR A 30 31.95 -11.69 -26.24
N ALA A 31 32.39 -12.27 -25.12
CA ALA A 31 31.58 -12.37 -23.91
C ALA A 31 31.19 -10.98 -23.34
N ALA A 32 32.09 -10.00 -23.40
CA ALA A 32 31.80 -8.63 -22.97
C ALA A 32 30.77 -7.94 -23.88
N VAL A 33 30.82 -8.17 -25.20
CA VAL A 33 29.82 -7.69 -26.15
C VAL A 33 28.45 -8.33 -25.88
N GLU A 34 28.40 -9.63 -25.62
CA GLU A 34 27.16 -10.33 -25.27
C GLU A 34 26.56 -9.84 -23.95
N ARG A 35 27.39 -9.67 -22.90
CA ARG A 35 26.94 -9.10 -21.61
C ARG A 35 26.43 -7.68 -21.79
N ALA A 36 27.11 -6.85 -22.59
CA ALA A 36 26.66 -5.48 -22.88
C ALA A 36 25.35 -5.47 -23.67
N ALA A 37 25.15 -6.39 -24.61
CA ALA A 37 23.90 -6.55 -25.34
C ALA A 37 22.76 -6.99 -24.40
N ALA A 38 23.01 -7.95 -23.51
CA ALA A 38 22.05 -8.40 -22.51
C ALA A 38 21.66 -7.27 -21.54
N GLN A 39 22.62 -6.49 -21.05
CA GLN A 39 22.37 -5.35 -20.17
C GLN A 39 21.54 -4.26 -20.87
N ARG A 40 21.83 -3.94 -22.14
CA ARG A 40 21.01 -2.98 -22.91
C ARG A 40 19.59 -3.49 -23.12
N ALA A 41 19.42 -4.79 -23.41
CA ALA A 41 18.10 -5.40 -23.56
C ALA A 41 17.31 -5.38 -22.23
N GLU A 42 17.98 -5.56 -21.09
CA GLU A 42 17.37 -5.43 -19.78
C GLU A 42 17.00 -3.98 -19.44
N GLN A 43 17.90 -3.03 -19.67
CA GLN A 43 17.61 -1.60 -19.49
C GLN A 43 16.44 -1.14 -20.37
N ALA A 44 16.37 -1.58 -21.62
CA ALA A 44 15.25 -1.29 -22.51
C ALA A 44 13.93 -1.85 -21.95
N ARG A 45 13.94 -3.09 -21.43
CA ARG A 45 12.78 -3.69 -20.76
C ARG A 45 12.36 -2.92 -19.51
N GLN A 46 13.32 -2.51 -18.67
CA GLN A 46 13.04 -1.69 -17.48
C GLN A 46 12.47 -0.32 -17.84
N GLN A 47 13.01 0.35 -18.85
CA GLN A 47 12.49 1.63 -19.34
C GLN A 47 11.07 1.49 -19.88
N GLN A 48 10.81 0.43 -20.67
CA GLN A 48 9.46 0.15 -21.18
C GLN A 48 8.47 -0.10 -20.04
N ALA A 49 8.85 -0.92 -19.05
CA ALA A 49 8.03 -1.18 -17.88
C ALA A 49 7.74 0.11 -17.10
N GLN A 50 8.76 0.96 -16.91
CA GLN A 50 8.61 2.25 -16.23
C GLN A 50 7.67 3.19 -16.98
N GLN A 51 7.78 3.28 -18.31
CA GLN A 51 6.87 4.07 -19.14
C GLN A 51 5.42 3.59 -19.04
N MET A 52 5.21 2.26 -19.04
CA MET A 52 3.88 1.69 -18.85
C MET A 52 3.30 2.01 -17.48
N LEU A 53 4.12 1.93 -16.42
CA LEU A 53 3.72 2.29 -15.06
C LEU A 53 3.36 3.78 -14.95
N ASP A 54 4.15 4.66 -15.55
CA ASP A 54 3.91 6.10 -15.50
C ASP A 54 2.66 6.48 -16.30
N ALA A 55 2.42 5.85 -17.45
CA ALA A 55 1.19 6.00 -18.20
C ALA A 55 -0.04 5.52 -17.39
N ALA A 56 0.07 4.37 -16.72
CA ALA A 56 -1.00 3.85 -15.87
C ALA A 56 -1.28 4.78 -14.68
N LYS A 57 -0.24 5.29 -14.01
CA LYS A 57 -0.37 6.28 -12.92
C LYS A 57 -1.03 7.57 -13.40
N ALA A 58 -0.65 8.07 -14.57
CA ALA A 58 -1.24 9.28 -15.14
C ALA A 58 -2.73 9.07 -15.44
N LYS A 59 -3.10 7.91 -15.99
CA LYS A 59 -4.50 7.55 -16.22
C LYS A 59 -5.29 7.47 -14.91
N ALA A 60 -4.78 6.75 -13.92
CA ALA A 60 -5.43 6.63 -12.62
C ALA A 60 -5.59 7.99 -11.92
N LYS A 61 -4.57 8.85 -11.97
CA LYS A 61 -4.67 10.21 -11.42
C LYS A 61 -5.77 11.02 -12.09
N ARG A 62 -5.90 10.91 -13.41
CA ARG A 62 -6.95 11.60 -14.16
C ARG A 62 -8.34 11.11 -13.78
N GLU A 63 -8.54 9.79 -13.70
CA GLU A 63 -9.81 9.19 -13.28
C GLU A 63 -10.20 9.65 -11.87
N VAL A 64 -9.25 9.64 -10.92
CA VAL A 64 -9.49 10.14 -9.56
C VAL A 64 -9.86 11.62 -9.55
N MET A 65 -9.21 12.46 -10.37
CA MET A 65 -9.59 13.88 -10.47
C MET A 65 -10.96 14.07 -11.10
N ASP A 66 -11.29 13.32 -12.15
CA ASP A 66 -12.59 13.38 -12.81
C ASP A 66 -13.71 12.98 -11.84
N ASP A 67 -13.50 11.95 -11.02
CA ASP A 67 -14.47 11.53 -10.01
C ASP A 67 -14.63 12.56 -8.89
N LYS A 68 -13.54 13.20 -8.45
CA LYS A 68 -13.62 14.35 -7.52
C LYS A 68 -14.40 15.50 -8.13
N ARG A 69 -14.18 15.82 -9.40
CA ARG A 69 -14.92 16.86 -10.13
C ARG A 69 -16.41 16.52 -10.23
N LYS A 70 -16.75 15.27 -10.56
CA LYS A 70 -18.15 14.80 -10.58
C LYS A 70 -18.80 14.91 -9.20
N ALA A 71 -18.11 14.49 -8.15
CA ALA A 71 -18.62 14.57 -6.78
C ALA A 71 -18.89 16.01 -6.35
N LEU A 72 -18.02 16.95 -6.73
CA LEU A 72 -18.16 18.39 -6.45
C LEU A 72 -19.14 19.11 -7.37
N GLY A 73 -19.42 18.58 -8.56
CA GLY A 73 -20.34 19.17 -9.53
C GLY A 73 -19.94 20.60 -9.92
N ALA A 74 -20.89 21.54 -9.79
CA ALA A 74 -20.69 22.95 -10.12
C ALA A 74 -19.52 23.60 -9.35
N ALA A 75 -19.22 23.14 -8.13
CA ALA A 75 -18.15 23.71 -7.31
C ALA A 75 -16.74 23.46 -7.89
N ALA A 76 -16.60 22.46 -8.77
CA ALA A 76 -15.34 22.14 -9.44
C ALA A 76 -15.17 22.82 -10.83
N GLN A 77 -16.21 23.50 -11.32
CA GLN A 77 -16.18 24.11 -12.65
C GLN A 77 -15.18 25.28 -12.70
N GLY A 78 -14.30 25.27 -13.71
CA GLY A 78 -13.25 26.29 -13.86
C GLY A 78 -12.13 26.22 -12.82
N LYS A 79 -12.13 25.21 -11.94
CA LYS A 79 -11.11 25.02 -10.90
C LYS A 79 -9.94 24.17 -11.38
N SER A 80 -8.74 24.51 -10.93
CA SER A 80 -7.54 23.68 -11.11
C SER A 80 -7.66 22.36 -10.34
N ASP A 81 -6.87 21.35 -10.73
CA ASP A 81 -6.87 20.04 -10.03
C ASP A 81 -6.53 20.19 -8.53
N ALA A 82 -5.60 21.10 -8.19
CA ALA A 82 -5.23 21.35 -6.81
C ALA A 82 -6.39 21.98 -6.00
N GLU A 83 -7.16 22.88 -6.61
CA GLU A 83 -8.35 23.44 -5.96
C GLU A 83 -9.46 22.41 -5.81
N VAL A 84 -9.72 21.60 -6.83
CA VAL A 84 -10.69 20.49 -6.79
C VAL A 84 -10.32 19.53 -5.66
N ASP A 85 -9.06 19.15 -5.56
CA ASP A 85 -8.59 18.25 -4.51
C ASP A 85 -8.81 18.83 -3.11
N ARG A 86 -8.47 20.11 -2.89
CA ARG A 86 -8.73 20.80 -1.62
C ARG A 86 -10.21 20.88 -1.29
N LEU A 87 -11.06 21.23 -2.25
CA LEU A 87 -12.51 21.30 -2.06
C LEU A 87 -13.09 19.93 -1.72
N TYR A 88 -12.65 18.89 -2.40
CA TYR A 88 -13.09 17.52 -2.13
C TYR A 88 -12.69 17.09 -0.72
N GLN A 89 -11.43 17.30 -0.32
CA GLN A 89 -10.96 16.99 1.03
C GLN A 89 -11.74 17.75 2.11
N ALA A 90 -12.02 19.04 1.88
CA ALA A 90 -12.80 19.85 2.81
C ALA A 90 -14.21 19.28 2.99
N ARG A 91 -14.88 18.93 1.89
CA ARG A 91 -16.21 18.30 1.92
C ARG A 91 -16.18 16.95 2.63
N THR A 92 -15.18 16.11 2.37
CA THR A 92 -15.04 14.82 3.05
C THR A 92 -14.89 15.00 4.56
N ARG A 93 -14.06 15.96 5.00
CA ARG A 93 -13.92 16.27 6.44
C ARG A 93 -15.22 16.78 7.05
N GLN A 94 -15.93 17.66 6.35
CA GLN A 94 -17.23 18.16 6.81
C GLN A 94 -18.24 17.02 6.95
N ASN A 95 -18.35 16.17 5.94
CA ASN A 95 -19.24 15.01 5.98
C ASN A 95 -18.87 14.05 7.11
N GLN A 96 -17.58 13.85 7.37
CA GLN A 96 -17.12 13.03 8.48
C GLN A 96 -17.52 13.62 9.83
N GLN A 97 -17.29 14.92 10.04
CA GLN A 97 -17.70 15.61 11.27
C GLN A 97 -19.22 15.59 11.45
N GLU A 98 -19.98 15.75 10.38
CA GLU A 98 -21.43 15.65 10.42
C GLU A 98 -21.89 14.23 10.75
N ALA A 99 -21.26 13.21 10.16
CA ALA A 99 -21.55 11.81 10.48
C ALA A 99 -21.22 11.48 11.94
N GLU A 100 -20.07 11.95 12.46
CA GLU A 100 -19.69 11.79 13.86
C GLU A 100 -20.69 12.48 14.79
N ARG A 101 -21.12 13.71 14.46
CA ARG A 101 -22.14 14.44 15.22
C ARG A 101 -23.47 13.70 15.22
N LEU A 102 -23.96 13.29 14.06
CA LEU A 102 -25.21 12.54 13.92
C LEU A 102 -25.14 11.19 14.64
N SER A 103 -23.99 10.51 14.59
CA SER A 103 -23.77 9.27 15.32
C SER A 103 -23.82 9.50 16.84
N ALA A 104 -23.17 10.56 17.34
CA ALA A 104 -23.23 10.93 18.75
C ALA A 104 -24.65 11.31 19.20
N GLU A 105 -25.40 12.05 18.38
CA GLU A 105 -26.79 12.41 18.63
C GLU A 105 -27.69 11.18 18.65
N ALA A 106 -27.54 10.26 17.69
CA ALA A 106 -28.27 9.00 17.67
C ALA A 106 -27.94 8.14 18.90
N ARG A 107 -26.66 8.04 19.29
CA ARG A 107 -26.24 7.33 20.49
C ARG A 107 -26.82 7.97 21.75
N ALA A 108 -26.82 9.29 21.86
CA ALA A 108 -27.44 10.01 22.97
C ALA A 108 -28.95 9.73 23.06
N ALA A 109 -29.66 9.76 21.92
CA ALA A 109 -31.09 9.45 21.86
C ALA A 109 -31.40 8.00 22.25
N LEU A 110 -30.55 7.04 21.84
CA LEU A 110 -30.70 5.62 22.17
C LEU A 110 -30.25 5.28 23.60
N SER A 111 -29.39 6.08 24.20
CA SER A 111 -28.89 5.88 25.58
C SER A 111 -29.75 6.54 26.65
N SER A 112 -30.75 7.34 26.28
CA SER A 112 -31.59 8.08 27.24
C SER A 112 -33.09 8.01 26.92
N GLY A 113 -33.91 8.36 27.91
CA GLY A 113 -35.37 8.50 27.76
C GLY A 113 -36.06 7.28 27.15
N GLN A 114 -36.95 7.54 26.19
CA GLN A 114 -37.72 6.49 25.50
C GLN A 114 -36.85 5.59 24.63
N GLY A 115 -35.74 6.09 24.07
CA GLY A 115 -34.81 5.30 23.27
C GLY A 115 -34.11 4.23 24.10
N ALA A 116 -33.61 4.59 25.29
CA ALA A 116 -33.01 3.63 26.22
C ALA A 116 -34.00 2.54 26.64
N ALA A 117 -35.25 2.94 26.93
CA ALA A 117 -36.30 2.01 27.30
C ALA A 117 -36.61 1.04 26.14
N ALA A 118 -36.72 1.54 24.91
CA ALA A 118 -36.95 0.71 23.73
C ALA A 118 -35.79 -0.26 23.47
N VAL A 119 -34.54 0.20 23.54
CA VAL A 119 -33.35 -0.66 23.39
C VAL A 119 -33.38 -1.79 24.43
N LYS A 120 -33.58 -1.45 25.72
CA LYS A 120 -33.66 -2.44 26.79
C LYS A 120 -34.87 -3.37 26.66
N GLN A 121 -36.00 -2.88 26.16
CA GLN A 121 -37.19 -3.69 25.95
C GLN A 121 -36.99 -4.74 24.86
N VAL A 122 -36.33 -4.37 23.76
CA VAL A 122 -36.08 -5.28 22.63
C VAL A 122 -34.96 -6.24 22.96
N THR A 123 -33.81 -5.73 23.41
CA THR A 123 -32.57 -6.53 23.54
C THR A 123 -32.37 -7.09 24.95
N GLY A 124 -33.12 -6.62 25.94
CA GLY A 124 -32.89 -6.92 27.35
C GLY A 124 -31.68 -6.22 27.97
N LYS A 125 -30.89 -5.48 27.17
CA LYS A 125 -29.63 -4.84 27.54
C LYS A 125 -29.66 -3.34 27.23
N THR A 126 -28.89 -2.57 27.99
CA THR A 126 -28.66 -1.15 27.70
C THR A 126 -27.74 -0.98 26.50
N LEU A 127 -27.76 0.20 25.86
CA LEU A 127 -26.88 0.50 24.73
C LEU A 127 -25.40 0.29 25.07
N GLN A 128 -24.97 0.67 26.27
CA GLN A 128 -23.58 0.51 26.70
C GLN A 128 -23.20 -0.95 26.96
N GLU A 129 -24.14 -1.79 27.38
CA GLU A 129 -23.90 -3.24 27.48
C GLU A 129 -23.78 -3.85 26.08
N LEU A 130 -24.61 -3.42 25.12
CA LEU A 130 -24.53 -3.86 23.72
C LEU A 130 -23.18 -3.50 23.07
N GLU A 131 -22.67 -2.30 23.33
CA GLU A 131 -21.40 -1.83 22.75
C GLU A 131 -20.16 -2.53 23.33
N ASN A 132 -20.28 -3.11 24.53
CA ASN A 132 -19.20 -3.85 25.18
C ASN A 132 -19.35 -5.36 25.05
N MET A 133 -20.35 -5.85 24.31
CA MET A 133 -20.51 -7.28 24.05
C MET A 133 -19.41 -7.79 23.14
N SER A 134 -18.98 -9.02 23.40
CA SER A 134 -18.15 -9.77 22.46
C SER A 134 -18.95 -10.20 21.23
N ASP A 135 -18.25 -10.46 20.12
CA ASP A 135 -18.89 -10.93 18.88
C ASP A 135 -19.76 -12.19 19.11
N ALA A 136 -19.28 -13.13 19.94
CA ALA A 136 -20.03 -14.34 20.28
C ALA A 136 -21.32 -14.05 21.06
N GLU A 137 -21.31 -13.04 21.94
CA GLU A 137 -22.51 -12.60 22.66
C GLU A 137 -23.47 -11.85 21.73
N ALA A 138 -22.95 -11.07 20.79
CA ALA A 138 -23.74 -10.37 19.79
C ALA A 138 -24.46 -11.35 18.85
N ASP A 139 -23.79 -12.41 18.41
CA ASP A 139 -24.37 -13.48 17.60
C ASP A 139 -25.48 -14.22 18.37
N ALA A 140 -25.22 -14.58 19.64
CA ALA A 140 -26.22 -15.25 20.48
C ALA A 140 -27.45 -14.36 20.73
N LEU A 141 -27.26 -13.07 20.95
CA LEU A 141 -28.35 -12.10 21.07
C LEU A 141 -29.13 -11.99 19.76
N THR A 142 -28.44 -11.95 18.62
CA THR A 142 -29.06 -11.86 17.29
C THR A 142 -29.94 -13.08 17.02
N GLN A 143 -29.44 -14.30 17.27
CA GLN A 143 -30.21 -15.53 17.15
C GLN A 143 -31.43 -15.54 18.08
N ALA A 144 -31.29 -15.03 19.31
CA ALA A 144 -32.40 -14.94 20.25
C ALA A 144 -33.47 -13.93 19.79
N LEU A 145 -33.06 -12.82 19.18
CA LEU A 145 -33.98 -11.82 18.61
C LEU A 145 -34.66 -12.34 17.34
N GLU A 146 -33.93 -13.00 16.44
CA GLU A 146 -34.50 -13.66 15.26
C GLU A 146 -35.55 -14.69 15.65
N LYS A 147 -35.28 -15.53 16.66
CA LYS A 147 -36.27 -16.50 17.14
C LYS A 147 -37.52 -15.85 17.75
N LYS A 148 -37.39 -14.64 18.30
CA LYS A 148 -38.47 -13.95 19.02
C LYS A 148 -39.27 -12.99 18.13
N TYR A 149 -38.65 -12.41 17.11
CA TYR A 149 -39.22 -11.36 16.27
C TYR A 149 -39.09 -11.61 14.77
N GLY A 150 -38.25 -12.56 14.34
CA GLY A 150 -38.19 -13.04 12.97
C GLY A 150 -39.33 -14.03 12.72
N GLN A 151 -40.30 -13.64 11.89
CA GLN A 151 -41.20 -14.59 11.27
C GLN A 151 -40.51 -15.29 10.11
#